data_AF-A0A7G9RP92-F1
#
_entry.id   AF-A0A7G9RP92-F1
#
_cell.length_a   1.000
_cell.length_b   1.000
_cell.length_c   1.000
_cell.angle_alpha   90.00
_cell.angle_beta   90.00
_cell.angle_gamma   90.00
#
_symmetry.space_group_name_H-M   'P 1'
#
loop_
_entity.id
_entity.type
_entity.pdbx_description
1 polymer ?
#
loop_
_entity_poly.entity_id
_entity_poly.type
_entity_poly.pdbx_seq_one_letter_code
_entity_poly.pdbx_strand_id
1 'polypeptide(L)'
;MNQSQEHSEEFRRALVDEALHRTPAGGYPALEKREGLVPGTLFDWVKEYGPPRSERPFEALHFWIGMTALPEDAFWRYFDHADGYWDLEVEDIEEAAEDVTGCGFCVDAGMKFLYDDDLMQIIWFAQPVSVRAIVDESTIATDQAAEIVVRACLERGMDKANAAFVYADPSFKVADPSKLFNGLPYIGKFRSRKGAA
;
A
#
# COMPACT_ATOMS: atom_id res chain seq x y z
N MET A 1 -31.34 33.87 17.37
CA MET A 1 -31.70 32.45 17.12
C MET A 1 -31.33 32.15 15.68
N ASN A 2 -30.17 31.54 15.44
CA ASN A 2 -29.77 31.18 14.08
C ASN A 2 -30.27 29.75 13.82
N GLN A 3 -31.21 29.60 12.90
CA GLN A 3 -31.70 28.28 12.49
C GLN A 3 -30.53 27.57 11.82
N SER A 4 -30.14 26.42 12.35
CA SER A 4 -29.33 25.44 11.62
C SER A 4 -30.14 25.04 10.39
N GLN A 5 -29.76 25.56 9.22
CA GLN A 5 -30.32 25.11 7.96
C GLN A 5 -29.89 23.65 7.80
N GLU A 6 -30.80 22.71 8.04
CA GLU A 6 -30.52 21.31 7.79
C GLU A 6 -30.39 21.11 6.27
N HIS A 7 -29.15 21.05 5.79
CA HIS A 7 -28.88 20.71 4.40
C HIS A 7 -29.26 19.26 4.15
N SER A 8 -29.92 18.99 3.01
CA SER A 8 -30.26 17.63 2.59
C SER A 8 -29.01 16.79 2.35
N GLU A 9 -29.12 15.48 2.52
CA GLU A 9 -28.01 14.56 2.26
C GLU A 9 -27.50 14.67 0.81
N GLU A 10 -28.40 14.82 -0.16
CA GLU A 10 -28.07 15.03 -1.57
C GLU A 10 -27.19 16.26 -1.78
N PHE A 11 -27.51 17.37 -1.10
CA PHE A 11 -26.70 18.59 -1.17
C PHE A 11 -25.31 18.37 -0.57
N ARG A 12 -25.22 17.74 0.61
CA ARG A 12 -23.94 17.45 1.27
C ARG A 12 -23.05 16.58 0.38
N ARG A 13 -23.62 15.54 -0.25
CA ARG A 13 -22.90 14.65 -1.18
C ARG A 13 -22.42 15.38 -2.43
N ALA A 14 -23.25 16.21 -3.04
CA ALA A 14 -22.87 16.99 -4.22
C ALA A 14 -21.72 17.98 -3.91
N LEU A 15 -21.74 18.61 -2.73
CA LEU A 15 -20.70 19.55 -2.33
C LEU A 15 -19.39 18.84 -1.96
N VAL A 16 -19.46 17.64 -1.37
CA VAL A 16 -18.30 16.78 -1.13
C VAL A 16 -17.68 16.31 -2.45
N ASP A 17 -18.48 15.91 -3.44
CA ASP A 17 -17.99 15.57 -4.78
C ASP A 17 -17.25 16.74 -5.44
N GLU A 18 -17.82 17.94 -5.38
CA GLU A 18 -17.17 19.15 -5.88
C GLU A 18 -15.85 19.43 -5.14
N ALA A 19 -15.85 19.32 -3.81
CA ALA A 19 -14.65 19.54 -3.00
C ALA A 19 -13.49 18.61 -3.37
N LEU A 20 -13.81 17.34 -3.65
CA LEU A 20 -12.82 16.30 -3.95
C LEU A 20 -12.34 16.33 -5.40
N HIS A 21 -13.21 16.65 -6.37
CA HIS A 21 -12.89 16.51 -7.80
C HIS A 21 -12.71 17.84 -8.53
N ARG A 22 -13.14 18.95 -7.93
CA ARG A 22 -13.20 20.28 -8.56
C ARG A 22 -12.76 21.35 -7.56
N THR A 23 -11.52 21.24 -7.08
CA THR A 23 -11.00 22.17 -6.07
C THR A 23 -11.00 23.61 -6.60
N PRO A 24 -11.79 24.54 -6.03
CA PRO A 24 -11.80 25.93 -6.48
C PRO A 24 -10.58 26.68 -5.96
N ALA A 25 -10.27 27.81 -6.61
CA ALA A 25 -9.28 28.75 -6.09
C ALA A 25 -9.66 29.19 -4.66
N GLY A 26 -8.80 28.88 -3.68
CA GLY A 26 -9.06 29.13 -2.25
C GLY A 26 -9.55 27.91 -1.45
N GLY A 27 -9.72 26.75 -2.09
CA GLY A 27 -9.99 25.47 -1.42
C GLY A 27 -11.34 25.41 -0.69
N TYR A 28 -11.42 24.55 0.33
CA TYR A 28 -12.66 24.30 1.08
C TYR A 28 -13.27 25.57 1.71
N PRO A 29 -12.49 26.52 2.28
CA PRO A 29 -13.05 27.75 2.81
C PRO A 29 -13.81 28.60 1.78
N ALA A 30 -13.42 28.54 0.51
CA ALA A 30 -14.12 29.26 -0.56
C ALA A 30 -15.49 28.63 -0.87
N LEU A 31 -15.57 27.30 -0.88
CA LEU A 31 -16.83 26.54 -1.01
C LEU A 31 -17.75 26.81 0.18
N GLU A 32 -17.21 26.74 1.39
CA GLU A 32 -17.97 27.00 2.61
C GLU A 32 -18.55 28.42 2.62
N LYS A 33 -17.75 29.43 2.23
CA LYS A 33 -18.23 30.80 2.11
C LYS A 33 -19.31 30.96 1.03
N ARG A 34 -19.17 30.27 -0.12
CA ARG A 34 -20.14 30.32 -1.23
C ARG A 34 -21.50 29.77 -0.80
N GLU A 35 -21.50 28.67 -0.07
CA GLU A 35 -22.70 27.97 0.37
C GLU A 35 -23.23 28.47 1.73
N GLY A 36 -22.59 29.48 2.33
CA GLY A 36 -22.98 30.04 3.64
C GLY A 36 -22.75 29.08 4.82
N LEU A 37 -21.82 28.13 4.68
CA LEU A 37 -21.49 27.14 5.70
C LEU A 37 -20.59 27.73 6.79
N VAL A 38 -20.69 27.15 7.98
CA VAL A 38 -19.74 27.42 9.06
C VAL A 38 -18.38 26.82 8.68
N PRO A 39 -17.26 27.55 8.84
CA PRO A 39 -15.93 27.01 8.54
C PRO A 39 -15.67 25.67 9.24
N GLY A 40 -15.19 24.68 8.49
CA GLY A 40 -14.97 23.31 8.96
C GLY A 40 -16.15 22.35 8.73
N THR A 41 -17.34 22.84 8.37
CA THR A 41 -18.50 21.99 8.08
C THR A 41 -18.24 21.07 6.88
N LEU A 42 -17.56 21.57 5.85
CA LEU A 42 -17.26 20.77 4.67
C LEU A 42 -16.21 19.69 4.98
N PHE A 43 -15.31 19.93 5.94
CA PHE A 43 -14.40 18.88 6.43
C PHE A 43 -15.14 17.73 7.10
N ASP A 44 -16.13 18.03 7.94
CA ASP A 44 -16.95 17.02 8.59
C ASP A 44 -17.76 16.22 7.55
N TRP A 45 -18.33 16.89 6.55
CA TRP A 45 -19.04 16.22 5.46
C TRP A 45 -18.12 15.38 4.56
N VAL A 46 -16.90 15.84 4.24
CA VAL A 46 -15.93 15.03 3.50
C VAL A 46 -15.56 13.79 4.31
N LYS A 47 -15.47 13.89 5.64
CA LYS A 47 -15.21 12.73 6.51
C LYS A 47 -16.38 11.75 6.55
N GLU A 48 -17.62 12.23 6.46
CA GLU A 48 -18.84 11.43 6.55
C GLU A 48 -19.25 10.81 5.20
N TYR A 49 -19.21 11.61 4.12
CA TYR A 49 -19.74 11.24 2.80
C TYR A 49 -18.66 11.05 1.74
N GLY A 50 -17.40 11.38 2.04
CA GLY A 50 -16.27 11.09 1.16
C GLY A 50 -16.08 9.59 0.94
N PRO A 51 -15.26 9.19 -0.04
CA PRO A 51 -14.91 7.78 -0.21
C PRO A 51 -14.37 7.24 1.12
N PRO A 52 -14.66 5.96 1.46
CA PRO A 52 -14.13 5.35 2.67
C PRO A 52 -12.62 5.58 2.69
N ARG A 53 -12.09 6.04 3.83
CA ARG A 53 -10.65 6.23 3.99
C ARG A 53 -9.98 4.92 3.62
N SER A 54 -9.25 4.90 2.50
CA SER A 54 -8.36 3.81 2.21
C SER A 54 -7.35 3.71 3.34
N GLU A 55 -6.99 2.48 3.69
CA GLU A 55 -5.90 2.25 4.63
C GLU A 55 -4.66 2.96 4.09
N ARG A 56 -4.05 3.80 4.93
CA ARG A 56 -2.89 4.58 4.50
C ARG A 56 -1.67 3.66 4.38
N PRO A 57 -0.67 4.04 3.57
CA PRO A 57 0.60 3.36 3.56
C PRO A 57 1.12 3.07 4.97
N PHE A 58 1.73 1.90 5.14
CA PHE A 58 2.27 1.40 6.42
C PHE A 58 1.23 1.06 7.51
N GLU A 59 -0.08 1.24 7.30
CA GLU A 59 -1.10 0.77 8.27
C GLU A 59 -1.24 -0.75 8.26
N ALA A 60 -0.97 -1.38 7.12
CA ALA A 60 -0.78 -2.82 6.99
C ALA A 60 0.31 -3.12 5.96
N LEU A 61 1.00 -4.24 6.17
CA LEU A 61 2.16 -4.65 5.41
C LEU A 61 1.92 -6.05 4.84
N HIS A 62 2.28 -6.24 3.58
CA HIS A 62 2.30 -7.53 2.91
C HIS A 62 3.70 -8.14 3.07
N PHE A 63 3.78 -9.40 3.48
CA PHE A 63 5.05 -10.09 3.71
C PHE A 63 5.24 -11.27 2.77
N TRP A 64 6.41 -11.34 2.14
CA TRP A 64 6.96 -12.54 1.53
C TRP A 64 8.25 -12.85 2.27
N ILE A 65 8.35 -14.05 2.84
CA ILE A 65 9.49 -14.44 3.68
C ILE A 65 9.86 -15.88 3.35
N GLY A 66 11.14 -16.15 3.13
CA GLY A 66 11.58 -17.53 2.90
C GLY A 66 13.07 -17.68 2.70
N MET A 67 13.42 -18.76 2.03
CA MET A 67 14.80 -19.05 1.65
C MET A 67 14.99 -18.82 0.15
N THR A 68 16.07 -18.12 -0.19
CA THR A 68 16.56 -18.02 -1.57
C THR A 68 17.99 -18.55 -1.63
N ALA A 69 18.29 -19.25 -2.72
CA ALA A 69 19.65 -19.67 -3.07
C ALA A 69 20.33 -18.67 -4.03
N LEU A 70 19.63 -17.60 -4.41
CA LEU A 70 20.17 -16.58 -5.29
C LEU A 70 21.27 -15.77 -4.56
N PRO A 71 22.37 -15.43 -5.27
CA PRO A 71 23.28 -14.41 -4.77
C PRO A 71 22.55 -13.07 -4.66
N GLU A 72 23.10 -12.17 -3.84
CA GLU A 72 22.50 -10.88 -3.52
C GLU A 72 22.11 -10.10 -4.77
N ASP A 73 23.04 -9.91 -5.71
CA ASP A 73 22.81 -9.16 -6.95
C ASP A 73 21.65 -9.74 -7.78
N ALA A 74 21.60 -11.05 -7.96
CA ALA A 74 20.50 -11.70 -8.68
C ALA A 74 19.17 -11.59 -7.94
N PHE A 75 19.18 -11.57 -6.60
CA PHE A 75 17.97 -11.36 -5.81
C PHE A 75 17.45 -9.92 -5.98
N TRP A 76 18.32 -8.91 -5.93
CA TRP A 76 17.96 -7.51 -6.11
C TRP A 76 17.44 -7.19 -7.50
N ARG A 77 18.03 -7.79 -8.54
CA ARG A 77 17.62 -7.57 -9.95
C ARG A 77 16.15 -7.88 -10.24
N TYR A 78 15.50 -8.68 -9.40
CA TYR A 78 14.07 -8.97 -9.51
C TYR A 78 13.18 -7.72 -9.29
N PHE A 79 13.71 -6.71 -8.59
CA PHE A 79 13.00 -5.47 -8.25
C PHE A 79 13.40 -4.27 -9.13
N ASP A 80 14.36 -4.46 -10.04
CA ASP A 80 14.76 -3.44 -11.01
C ASP A 80 13.62 -3.13 -11.99
N HIS A 81 13.77 -2.04 -12.72
CA HIS A 81 12.88 -1.69 -13.82
C HIS A 81 13.65 -1.66 -15.15
N ALA A 82 12.92 -1.68 -16.27
CA ALA A 82 13.49 -1.56 -17.60
C ALA A 82 14.19 -0.20 -17.80
N ASP A 83 15.27 -0.21 -18.59
CA ASP A 83 15.89 1.01 -19.09
C ASP A 83 14.86 1.78 -19.93
N GLY A 84 14.65 3.06 -19.60
CA GLY A 84 13.69 3.93 -20.30
C GLY A 84 12.24 3.80 -19.82
N TYR A 85 11.94 3.05 -18.75
CA TYR A 85 10.58 3.01 -18.17
C TYR A 85 10.02 4.41 -17.90
N TRP A 86 10.87 5.31 -17.38
CA TRP A 86 10.51 6.70 -17.06
C TRP A 86 10.35 7.62 -18.28
N ASP A 87 10.70 7.15 -19.48
CA ASP A 87 10.48 7.88 -20.73
C ASP A 87 9.12 7.54 -21.38
N LEU A 88 8.38 6.56 -20.82
CA LEU A 88 7.07 6.16 -21.31
C LEU A 88 5.97 7.10 -20.79
N GLU A 89 5.01 7.40 -21.65
CA GLU A 89 3.78 8.07 -21.23
C GLU A 89 2.82 7.05 -20.59
N VAL A 90 1.87 7.55 -19.79
CA VAL A 90 0.88 6.69 -19.10
C VAL A 90 0.06 5.88 -20.10
N GLU A 91 -0.36 6.52 -21.20
CA GLU A 91 -1.14 5.88 -22.26
C GLU A 91 -0.37 4.72 -22.92
N ASP A 92 0.94 4.88 -23.14
CA ASP A 92 1.77 3.81 -23.71
C ASP A 92 1.83 2.59 -22.77
N ILE A 93 1.96 2.84 -21.47
CA ILE A 93 1.94 1.78 -20.45
C ILE A 93 0.56 1.11 -20.42
N GLU A 94 -0.53 1.87 -20.45
CA GLU A 94 -1.90 1.38 -20.42
C GLU A 94 -2.32 0.60 -21.67
N GLU A 95 -1.75 0.91 -22.84
CA GLU A 95 -2.01 0.19 -24.08
C GLU A 95 -1.06 -1.00 -24.30
N ALA A 96 0.04 -1.08 -23.54
CA ALA A 96 0.99 -2.17 -23.65
C ALA A 96 0.33 -3.55 -23.46
N ALA A 97 0.64 -4.45 -24.41
CA ALA A 97 0.18 -5.84 -24.41
C ALA A 97 1.09 -6.76 -23.57
N GLU A 98 2.33 -6.34 -23.33
CA GLU A 98 3.34 -7.05 -22.55
C GLU A 98 3.80 -6.15 -21.40
N ASP A 99 4.53 -6.74 -20.44
CA ASP A 99 5.14 -5.96 -19.37
C ASP A 99 6.21 -5.02 -19.94
N VAL A 100 6.04 -3.73 -19.67
CA VAL A 100 7.00 -2.66 -19.99
C VAL A 100 7.76 -2.18 -18.76
N THR A 101 7.38 -2.64 -17.57
CA THR A 101 8.05 -2.23 -16.32
C THR A 101 9.43 -2.85 -16.21
N GLY A 102 9.66 -4.04 -16.79
CA GLY A 102 10.90 -4.80 -16.64
C GLY A 102 11.10 -5.36 -15.22
N CYS A 103 10.09 -5.25 -14.36
CA CYS A 103 10.15 -5.51 -12.94
C CYS A 103 9.53 -6.87 -12.62
N GLY A 104 10.35 -7.80 -12.11
CA GLY A 104 9.94 -9.16 -11.78
C GLY A 104 8.82 -9.20 -10.74
N PHE A 105 8.89 -8.34 -9.71
CA PHE A 105 7.82 -8.19 -8.73
C PHE A 105 6.50 -7.75 -9.38
N CYS A 106 6.55 -6.79 -10.30
CA CYS A 106 5.40 -6.21 -10.98
C CYS A 106 4.71 -7.26 -11.86
N VAL A 107 5.50 -8.01 -12.62
CA VAL A 107 5.03 -9.16 -13.39
C VAL A 107 4.37 -10.19 -12.48
N ASP A 108 5.00 -10.53 -11.35
CA ASP A 108 4.43 -11.53 -10.46
C ASP A 108 3.15 -11.07 -9.75
N ALA A 109 3.07 -9.77 -9.45
CA ALA A 109 1.94 -9.09 -8.86
C ALA A 109 0.80 -8.81 -9.86
N GLY A 110 1.05 -8.97 -11.16
CA GLY A 110 0.10 -8.59 -12.21
C GLY A 110 -0.12 -7.08 -12.29
N MET A 111 0.89 -6.28 -11.91
CA MET A 111 0.85 -4.83 -11.99
C MET A 111 1.18 -4.37 -13.41
N LYS A 112 0.47 -3.34 -13.88
CA LYS A 112 0.73 -2.70 -15.18
C LYS A 112 1.76 -1.58 -15.09
N PHE A 113 1.82 -0.93 -13.94
CA PHE A 113 2.79 0.11 -13.61
C PHE A 113 3.84 -0.43 -12.65
N LEU A 114 4.99 0.24 -12.58
CA LEU A 114 6.02 -0.06 -11.60
C LEU A 114 5.44 0.10 -10.18
N TYR A 115 5.89 -0.74 -9.25
CA TYR A 115 5.52 -0.58 -7.85
C TYR A 115 6.10 0.72 -7.27
N ASP A 116 5.48 1.23 -6.21
CA ASP A 116 6.00 2.38 -5.48
C ASP A 116 7.18 1.92 -4.58
N ASP A 117 8.39 2.33 -4.91
CA ASP A 117 9.61 1.91 -4.24
C ASP A 117 9.73 2.48 -2.82
N ASP A 118 9.14 3.65 -2.55
CA ASP A 118 9.01 4.21 -1.20
C ASP A 118 8.17 3.32 -0.26
N LEU A 119 7.36 2.41 -0.82
CA LEU A 119 6.54 1.46 -0.07
C LEU A 119 7.14 0.05 0.00
N MET A 120 8.27 -0.19 -0.65
CA MET A 120 8.91 -1.50 -0.70
C MET A 120 10.14 -1.55 0.21
N GLN A 121 10.21 -2.58 1.05
CA GLN A 121 11.42 -2.90 1.79
C GLN A 121 11.90 -4.29 1.40
N ILE A 122 13.16 -4.40 0.99
CA ILE A 122 13.79 -5.66 0.56
C ILE A 122 14.87 -6.02 1.59
N ILE A 123 14.86 -7.27 2.03
CA ILE A 123 15.73 -7.79 3.09
C ILE A 123 16.42 -9.04 2.55
N TRP A 124 17.75 -9.07 2.60
CA TRP A 124 18.54 -10.22 2.17
C TRP A 124 19.72 -10.45 3.14
N PHE A 125 19.98 -11.71 3.44
CA PHE A 125 21.09 -12.15 4.27
C PHE A 125 21.88 -13.25 3.57
N ALA A 126 23.20 -13.17 3.67
CA ALA A 126 24.10 -14.19 3.10
C ALA A 126 23.93 -15.58 3.74
N GLN A 127 23.41 -15.66 4.97
CA GLN A 127 23.16 -16.91 5.68
C GLN A 127 21.77 -16.89 6.30
N PRO A 128 21.12 -18.05 6.46
CA PRO A 128 19.80 -18.13 7.11
C PRO A 128 19.85 -17.66 8.55
N VAL A 129 18.98 -16.70 8.88
CA VAL A 129 18.73 -16.18 10.22
C VAL A 129 17.37 -16.66 10.73
N SER A 130 17.04 -16.36 11.98
CA SER A 130 15.69 -16.65 12.48
C SER A 130 14.65 -15.79 11.76
N VAL A 131 13.44 -16.28 11.58
CA VAL A 131 12.34 -15.46 11.03
C VAL A 131 12.09 -14.22 11.90
N ARG A 132 12.28 -14.34 13.23
CA ARG A 132 12.20 -13.18 14.13
C ARG A 132 13.17 -12.06 13.71
N ALA A 133 14.42 -12.39 13.38
CA ALA A 133 15.39 -11.40 12.92
C ALA A 133 14.94 -10.73 11.60
N ILE A 134 14.38 -11.50 10.65
CA ILE A 134 13.82 -10.92 9.41
C ILE A 134 12.69 -9.93 9.72
N VAL A 135 11.77 -10.30 10.61
CA VAL A 135 10.62 -9.46 10.96
C VAL A 135 11.05 -8.21 11.74
N ASP A 136 12.06 -8.31 12.61
CA ASP A 136 12.60 -7.18 13.36
C ASP A 136 13.30 -6.13 12.47
N GLU A 137 13.87 -6.55 11.34
CA GLU A 137 14.43 -5.63 10.34
C GLU A 137 13.35 -4.92 9.51
N SER A 138 12.11 -5.42 9.54
CA SER A 138 11.02 -4.84 8.75
C SER A 138 10.47 -3.54 9.34
N THR A 139 9.72 -2.78 8.53
CA THR A 139 9.02 -1.56 8.96
C THR A 139 7.76 -1.80 9.80
N ILE A 140 7.55 -3.01 10.32
CA ILE A 140 6.41 -3.31 11.19
C ILE A 140 6.51 -2.57 12.52
N ALA A 141 5.46 -1.85 12.90
CA ALA A 141 5.60 -0.79 13.90
C ALA A 141 5.57 -1.24 15.37
N THR A 142 5.17 -2.48 15.66
CA THR A 142 4.99 -2.95 17.05
C THR A 142 5.42 -4.40 17.23
N ASP A 143 6.00 -4.72 18.39
CA ASP A 143 6.36 -6.10 18.76
C ASP A 143 5.17 -7.06 18.68
N GLN A 144 3.97 -6.60 19.07
CA GLN A 144 2.78 -7.42 18.99
C GLN A 144 2.44 -7.81 17.55
N ALA A 145 2.59 -6.87 16.60
CA ALA A 145 2.37 -7.14 15.19
C ALA A 145 3.46 -8.06 14.63
N ALA A 146 4.73 -7.83 15.02
CA ALA A 146 5.85 -8.70 14.67
C ALA A 146 5.61 -10.15 15.11
N GLU A 147 5.16 -10.38 16.35
CA GLU A 147 4.84 -11.72 16.88
C GLU A 147 3.74 -12.44 16.09
N ILE A 148 2.79 -11.70 15.51
CA ILE A 148 1.76 -12.30 14.64
C ILE A 148 2.39 -12.81 13.35
N VAL A 149 3.28 -12.02 12.72
CA VAL A 149 3.98 -12.43 11.50
C VAL A 149 4.88 -13.63 11.77
N VAL A 150 5.68 -13.58 12.84
CA VAL A 150 6.59 -14.68 13.23
C VAL A 150 5.80 -15.99 13.43
N ARG A 151 4.70 -15.93 14.18
CA ARG A 151 3.83 -17.11 14.38
C ARG A 151 3.27 -17.64 13.06
N ALA A 152 2.84 -16.77 12.15
CA ALA A 152 2.33 -17.20 10.84
C ALA A 152 3.40 -17.97 10.03
N CYS A 153 4.67 -17.59 10.14
CA CYS A 153 5.77 -18.35 9.54
C CYS A 153 6.01 -19.69 10.27
N LEU A 154 6.02 -19.69 11.61
CA LEU A 154 6.23 -20.91 12.40
C LEU A 154 5.14 -21.95 12.18
N GLU A 155 3.88 -21.53 12.05
CA GLU A 155 2.73 -22.41 11.71
C GLU A 155 2.89 -23.09 10.35
N ARG A 156 3.70 -22.50 9.46
CA ARG A 156 4.08 -23.06 8.14
C ARG A 156 5.40 -23.85 8.20
N GLY A 157 5.96 -24.06 9.39
CA GLY A 157 7.23 -24.77 9.57
C GLY A 157 8.47 -23.96 9.19
N MET A 158 8.36 -22.63 9.07
CA MET A 158 9.47 -21.74 8.75
C MET A 158 9.98 -21.06 10.03
N ASP A 159 11.06 -21.58 10.60
CA ASP A 159 11.77 -20.99 11.74
C ASP A 159 12.97 -20.14 11.32
N LYS A 160 13.50 -20.39 10.11
CA LYS A 160 14.61 -19.65 9.49
C LYS A 160 14.26 -19.17 8.09
N ALA A 161 14.88 -18.05 7.72
CA ALA A 161 14.79 -17.43 6.40
C ALA A 161 16.07 -16.64 6.14
N ASN A 162 16.38 -16.35 4.87
CA ASN A 162 17.49 -15.46 4.51
C ASN A 162 17.04 -14.33 3.59
N ALA A 163 15.77 -14.27 3.22
CA ALA A 163 15.26 -13.19 2.41
C ALA A 163 13.79 -12.90 2.74
N ALA A 164 13.44 -11.64 2.56
CA ALA A 164 12.08 -11.16 2.59
C ALA A 164 11.92 -9.91 1.74
N PHE A 165 10.69 -9.62 1.37
CA PHE A 165 10.32 -8.27 0.99
C PHE A 165 8.93 -7.94 1.55
N VAL A 166 8.75 -6.67 1.84
CA VAL A 166 7.61 -6.13 2.57
C VAL A 166 7.05 -4.97 1.80
N TYR A 167 5.77 -5.05 1.43
CA TYR A 167 5.10 -4.00 0.66
C TYR A 167 4.05 -3.30 1.50
N ALA A 168 4.15 -1.97 1.59
CA ALA A 168 3.42 -1.14 2.54
C ALA A 168 2.16 -0.48 1.97
N ASP A 169 1.75 -0.82 0.74
CA ASP A 169 0.44 -0.45 0.20
C ASP A 169 -0.64 -1.45 0.68
N PRO A 170 -1.57 -1.04 1.57
CA PRO A 170 -2.60 -1.96 2.06
C PRO A 170 -3.71 -2.21 1.03
N SER A 171 -3.81 -1.38 -0.01
CA SER A 171 -4.79 -1.54 -1.08
C SER A 171 -4.37 -2.65 -2.04
N PHE A 172 -3.07 -2.96 -2.09
CA PHE A 172 -2.50 -4.02 -2.90
C PHE A 172 -3.20 -5.38 -2.69
N LYS A 173 -3.44 -6.08 -3.81
CA LYS A 173 -4.09 -7.37 -3.84
C LYS A 173 -3.14 -8.41 -4.44
N VAL A 174 -2.74 -9.36 -3.60
CA VAL A 174 -2.07 -10.58 -4.07
C VAL A 174 -3.12 -11.48 -4.71
N ALA A 175 -3.14 -11.51 -6.05
CA ALA A 175 -4.12 -12.29 -6.81
C ALA A 175 -4.00 -13.80 -6.58
N ASP A 176 -2.76 -14.31 -6.52
CA ASP A 176 -2.46 -15.70 -6.23
C ASP A 176 -1.54 -15.81 -5.00
N PRO A 177 -2.10 -15.99 -3.80
CA PRO A 177 -1.33 -16.20 -2.56
C PRO A 177 -0.47 -17.46 -2.53
N SER A 178 -0.70 -18.43 -3.43
CA SER A 178 0.05 -19.68 -3.49
C SER A 178 1.29 -19.59 -4.38
N LYS A 179 1.34 -18.57 -5.25
CA LYS A 179 2.49 -18.29 -6.10
C LYS A 179 3.70 -17.88 -5.27
N LEU A 180 4.87 -18.29 -5.74
CA LEU A 180 6.16 -17.81 -5.22
C LEU A 180 6.59 -16.56 -5.99
N PHE A 181 7.06 -15.56 -5.26
CA PHE A 181 7.56 -14.30 -5.81
C PHE A 181 9.06 -14.24 -5.55
N ASN A 182 9.87 -14.26 -6.61
CA ASN A 182 11.32 -14.49 -6.52
C ASN A 182 11.71 -15.73 -5.68
N GLY A 183 10.87 -16.77 -5.75
CA GLY A 183 11.01 -17.99 -4.94
C GLY A 183 10.51 -17.89 -3.50
N LEU A 184 10.04 -16.72 -3.04
CA LEU A 184 9.53 -16.53 -1.68
C LEU A 184 8.00 -16.70 -1.60
N PRO A 185 7.49 -17.44 -0.59
CA PRO A 185 6.05 -17.58 -0.39
C PRO A 185 5.46 -16.32 0.23
N TYR A 186 4.23 -16.00 -0.17
CA TYR A 186 3.44 -14.97 0.48
C TYR A 186 2.94 -15.45 1.85
N ILE A 187 3.28 -14.72 2.91
CA ILE A 187 2.90 -15.05 4.29
C ILE A 187 1.52 -14.49 4.62
N GLY A 188 1.25 -13.26 4.18
CA GLY A 188 -0.01 -12.58 4.43
C GLY A 188 0.12 -11.06 4.54
N LYS A 189 -1.03 -10.43 4.74
CA LYS A 189 -1.18 -9.01 5.05
C LYS A 189 -1.43 -8.86 6.53
N PHE A 190 -0.63 -8.03 7.20
CA PHE A 190 -0.68 -7.84 8.65
C PHE A 190 -0.81 -6.37 8.99
N ARG A 191 -1.63 -6.03 9.98
CA ARG A 191 -1.71 -4.67 10.51
C ARG A 191 -0.39 -4.31 11.18
N SER A 192 0.20 -3.17 10.81
CA SER A 192 1.47 -2.71 11.38
C SER A 192 1.30 -2.18 12.82
N ARG A 193 0.14 -1.58 13.09
CA ARG A 193 -0.29 -1.11 14.41
C ARG A 193 -1.63 -1.73 14.75
N LYS A 194 -1.92 -1.87 16.04
CA LYS A 194 -3.27 -2.23 16.48
C LYS A 194 -4.23 -1.13 16.02
N GLY A 195 -5.29 -1.50 15.32
CA GLY A 195 -6.41 -0.58 15.10
C GLY A 195 -6.94 -0.14 16.47
N ALA A 196 -7.17 1.17 16.65
CA ALA A 196 -7.97 1.61 17.79
C ALA A 196 -9.32 0.89 17.70
N ALA A 197 -9.63 0.11 18.73
CA ALA A 197 -10.93 -0.54 18.87
C ALA A 197 -12.04 0.50 19.07
#